data_AF-A0A975MHN4-F1
#
_entry.id   AF-A0A975MHN4-F1
#
_cell.length_a   1.000
_cell.length_b   1.000
_cell.length_c   1.000
_cell.angle_alpha   90.00
_cell.angle_beta   90.00
_cell.angle_gamma   90.00
#
_symmetry.space_group_name_H-M   'P 1'
#
loop_
_entity.id
_entity.type
_entity.pdbx_description
1 polymer ?
#
loop_
_entity_poly.entity_id
_entity_poly.type
_entity_poly.pdbx_seq_one_letter_code
_entity_poly.pdbx_strand_id
1 'polypeptide(L)'
;MSLEVAVAAAMFAGVVAYAVLGGADFGSGFFDLTAGDSRRGAELRTLVDHSIGPVWEANHVWLIYVLVIWWTGFPESFAAAMSTLVLPMLFALIGIVLRGASFAFRKYSATLGQARLFGVVFAVSSIITPFFLGTVAGAIASGRVPADGSGDRWASWLNPTSLFGGVIAIGTCAFLAGVFLAADAYRSRRTRLTEDLRRRALAVGVVTGSVVFAALMPILQDAPVLSDGLTGRAAPLVVLSAMSGAATLVLLWRRRYAAARWPAVVAVASVVSGWGVGQYPWLLVGEVTIGEAAGAPATMQGLLVAVGLAIVLVLPPLAYLLRLTQSDAWANS
;
A
#
# COMPACT_ATOMS: atom_id res chain seq x y z
N MET A 1 9.11 -18.30 -19.39
CA MET A 1 8.56 -16.96 -19.05
C MET A 1 9.09 -16.00 -20.09
N SER A 2 8.22 -15.32 -20.83
CA SER A 2 8.65 -14.32 -21.82
C SER A 2 9.19 -13.06 -21.12
N LEU A 3 9.91 -12.21 -21.86
CA LEU A 3 10.58 -11.04 -21.30
C LEU A 3 9.58 -10.05 -20.72
N GLU A 4 8.48 -9.81 -21.42
CA GLU A 4 7.41 -8.91 -21.01
C GLU A 4 6.70 -9.38 -19.74
N VAL A 5 6.47 -10.69 -19.59
CA VAL A 5 5.90 -11.26 -18.34
C VAL A 5 6.90 -11.12 -17.19
N ALA A 6 8.19 -11.28 -17.44
CA ALA A 6 9.23 -11.08 -16.42
C ALA A 6 9.27 -9.62 -15.93
N VAL A 7 9.20 -8.66 -16.85
CA VAL A 7 9.17 -7.22 -16.53
C VAL A 7 7.88 -6.86 -15.81
N ALA A 8 6.72 -7.35 -16.25
CA ALA A 8 5.46 -7.14 -15.56
C ALA A 8 5.46 -7.73 -14.14
N ALA A 9 6.03 -8.93 -13.94
CA ALA A 9 6.19 -9.53 -12.63
C ALA A 9 7.13 -8.71 -11.73
N ALA A 10 8.24 -8.19 -12.28
CA ALA A 10 9.17 -7.33 -11.55
C ALA A 10 8.52 -5.99 -11.15
N MET A 11 7.73 -5.38 -12.04
CA MET A 11 6.94 -4.19 -11.75
C MET A 11 5.94 -4.47 -10.62
N PHE A 12 5.19 -5.57 -10.75
CA PHE A 12 4.16 -5.95 -9.79
C PHE A 12 4.74 -6.32 -8.42
N ALA A 13 5.93 -6.90 -8.36
CA ALA A 13 6.66 -7.08 -7.11
C ALA A 13 6.93 -5.74 -6.40
N GLY A 14 7.20 -4.66 -7.16
CA GLY A 14 7.30 -3.30 -6.64
C GLY A 14 5.98 -2.78 -6.06
N VAL A 15 4.84 -3.09 -6.70
CA VAL A 15 3.50 -2.75 -6.18
C VAL A 15 3.25 -3.45 -4.84
N VAL A 16 3.55 -4.75 -4.75
CA VAL A 16 3.43 -5.52 -3.50
C VAL A 16 4.37 -4.98 -2.43
N ALA A 17 5.62 -4.69 -2.78
CA ALA A 17 6.59 -4.10 -1.85
C ALA A 17 6.12 -2.73 -1.32
N TYR A 18 5.57 -1.88 -2.19
CA TYR A 18 5.02 -0.59 -1.77
C TYR A 18 3.80 -0.73 -0.87
N ALA A 19 2.89 -1.66 -1.20
CA ALA A 19 1.70 -1.92 -0.39
C ALA A 19 2.04 -2.46 1.00
N VAL A 20 3.09 -3.29 1.12
CA VAL A 20 3.52 -3.84 2.41
C VAL A 20 4.36 -2.85 3.20
N LEU A 21 5.44 -2.34 2.60
CA LEU A 21 6.41 -1.50 3.29
C LEU A 21 5.88 -0.07 3.45
N GLY A 22 5.40 0.53 2.37
CA GLY A 22 4.77 1.84 2.40
C GLY A 22 3.41 1.83 3.11
N GLY A 23 2.66 0.72 3.06
CA GLY A 23 1.35 0.63 3.72
C GLY A 23 1.42 0.78 5.24
N ALA A 24 2.45 0.21 5.89
CA ALA A 24 2.69 0.43 7.32
C ALA A 24 2.94 1.91 7.64
N ASP A 25 3.62 2.62 6.73
CA ASP A 25 3.85 4.05 6.90
C ASP A 25 2.57 4.86 6.74
N PHE A 26 1.79 4.62 5.68
CA PHE A 26 0.52 5.36 5.46
C PHE A 26 -0.48 5.09 6.58
N GLY A 27 -0.60 3.84 7.03
CA GLY A 27 -1.50 3.50 8.12
C GLY A 27 -1.15 4.17 9.44
N SER A 28 0.11 4.53 9.66
CA SER A 28 0.50 5.25 10.88
C SER A 28 -0.11 6.65 10.98
N GLY A 29 -0.32 7.32 9.84
CA GLY A 29 -0.99 8.62 9.79
C GLY A 29 -2.46 8.51 10.21
N PHE A 30 -3.10 7.36 9.94
CA PHE A 30 -4.43 7.06 10.47
C PHE A 30 -4.42 6.90 12.00
N PHE A 31 -3.40 6.25 12.56
CA PHE A 31 -3.25 6.17 14.02
C PHE A 31 -2.90 7.51 14.66
N ASP A 32 -2.14 8.37 13.97
CA ASP A 32 -1.87 9.74 14.42
C ASP A 32 -3.16 10.59 14.45
N LEU A 33 -3.99 10.48 13.40
CA LEU A 33 -5.29 11.15 13.32
C LEU A 33 -6.22 10.75 14.48
N THR A 34 -6.25 9.45 14.76
CA THR A 34 -7.13 8.85 15.78
C THR A 34 -6.50 8.86 17.18
N ALA A 35 -5.31 9.42 17.35
CA ALA A 35 -4.60 9.51 18.63
C ALA A 35 -5.31 10.42 19.66
N GLY A 36 -6.22 11.29 19.20
CA GLY A 36 -6.96 12.23 20.03
C GLY A 36 -6.12 13.42 20.51
N ASP A 37 -6.47 13.97 21.67
CA ASP A 37 -5.92 15.20 22.22
C ASP A 37 -4.39 15.20 22.38
N SER A 38 -3.80 16.40 22.37
CA SER A 38 -2.35 16.61 22.43
C SER A 38 -1.65 15.90 23.60
N ARG A 39 -2.32 15.70 24.75
CA ARG A 39 -1.74 15.01 25.91
C ARG A 39 -1.80 13.48 25.83
N ARG A 40 -2.92 12.90 25.39
CA ARG A 40 -3.08 11.43 25.27
C ARG A 40 -2.41 10.88 24.02
N GLY A 41 -2.40 11.64 22.93
CA GLY A 41 -1.83 11.24 21.66
C GLY A 41 -0.33 11.52 21.51
N ALA A 42 0.30 12.29 22.40
CA ALA A 42 1.73 12.63 22.31
C ALA A 42 2.62 11.36 22.31
N GLU A 43 2.34 10.42 23.20
CA GLU A 43 3.11 9.18 23.34
C GLU A 43 3.06 8.32 22.06
N LEU A 44 1.88 8.25 21.43
CA LEU A 44 1.67 7.57 20.15
C LEU A 44 2.35 8.31 19.00
N ARG A 45 2.22 9.64 18.95
CA ARG A 45 2.85 10.51 17.95
C ARG A 45 4.36 10.37 17.93
N THR A 46 4.99 10.41 19.10
CA THR A 46 6.44 10.19 19.22
C THR A 46 6.84 8.79 18.78
N LEU A 47 6.04 7.77 19.10
CA LEU A 47 6.31 6.41 18.63
C LEU A 47 6.23 6.32 17.10
N VAL A 48 5.19 6.89 16.50
CA VAL A 48 5.00 6.96 15.05
C VAL A 48 6.18 7.66 14.38
N ASP A 49 6.55 8.84 14.86
CA ASP A 49 7.67 9.63 14.30
C ASP A 49 8.99 8.85 14.36
N HIS A 50 9.24 8.13 15.46
CA HIS A 50 10.48 7.37 15.68
C HIS A 50 10.54 6.06 14.88
N SER A 51 9.42 5.33 14.77
CA SER A 51 9.36 4.07 14.03
C SER A 51 9.44 4.28 12.51
N ILE A 52 8.94 5.42 12.00
CA ILE A 52 8.68 5.60 10.56
C ILE A 52 9.67 6.53 9.89
N GLY A 53 10.23 7.48 10.63
CA GLY A 53 11.16 8.47 10.09
C GLY A 53 12.25 7.88 9.18
N PRO A 54 12.94 6.78 9.56
CA PRO A 54 14.00 6.21 8.72
C PRO A 54 13.51 5.48 7.47
N VAL A 55 12.29 4.93 7.48
CA VAL A 55 11.79 4.03 6.42
C VAL A 55 10.91 4.74 5.40
N TRP A 56 10.32 5.89 5.76
CA TRP A 56 9.43 6.66 4.89
C TRP A 56 10.07 7.05 3.55
N GLU A 57 11.30 7.60 3.58
CA GLU A 57 12.02 8.00 2.37
C GLU A 57 12.30 6.78 1.48
N ALA A 58 12.73 5.69 2.09
CA ALA A 58 13.04 4.44 1.38
C ALA A 58 11.80 3.83 0.71
N ASN A 59 10.61 4.01 1.31
CA ASN A 59 9.39 3.42 0.77
C ASN A 59 8.87 4.11 -0.49
N HIS A 60 9.20 5.39 -0.73
CA HIS A 60 8.80 6.08 -1.97
C HIS A 60 9.56 5.57 -3.20
N VAL A 61 10.72 4.95 -3.00
CA VAL A 61 11.51 4.36 -4.09
C VAL A 61 10.69 3.30 -4.84
N TRP A 62 9.87 2.53 -4.14
CA TRP A 62 9.02 1.49 -4.77
C TRP A 62 7.97 2.09 -5.70
N LEU A 63 7.34 3.20 -5.32
CA LEU A 63 6.36 3.86 -6.17
C LEU A 63 7.02 4.40 -7.44
N ILE A 64 8.16 5.09 -7.31
CA ILE A 64 8.92 5.60 -8.46
C ILE A 64 9.38 4.45 -9.36
N TYR A 65 9.88 3.36 -8.77
CA TYR A 65 10.25 2.14 -9.49
C TYR A 65 9.07 1.59 -10.32
N VAL A 66 7.88 1.45 -9.73
CA VAL A 66 6.69 0.98 -10.45
C VAL A 66 6.36 1.91 -11.61
N LEU A 67 6.32 3.22 -11.38
CA LEU A 67 5.98 4.21 -12.42
C LEU A 67 7.00 4.22 -13.56
N VAL A 68 8.29 4.15 -13.25
CA VAL A 68 9.36 4.16 -14.26
C VAL A 68 9.35 2.87 -15.08
N ILE A 69 9.19 1.70 -14.45
CA ILE A 69 9.09 0.44 -15.19
C ILE A 69 7.81 0.41 -16.02
N TRP A 70 6.69 0.88 -15.49
CA TRP A 70 5.44 0.92 -16.24
C TRP A 70 5.57 1.82 -17.47
N TRP A 71 6.06 3.04 -17.30
CA TRP A 71 6.26 3.99 -18.40
C TRP A 71 7.25 3.47 -19.46
N THR A 72 8.36 2.88 -19.03
CA THR A 72 9.43 2.45 -19.95
C THR A 72 9.08 1.13 -20.64
N GLY A 73 8.47 0.19 -19.91
CA GLY A 73 8.14 -1.14 -20.40
C GLY A 73 6.82 -1.17 -21.17
N PHE A 74 5.78 -0.51 -20.67
CA PHE A 74 4.44 -0.58 -21.23
C PHE A 74 3.87 0.83 -21.51
N PRO A 75 4.54 1.61 -22.39
CA PRO A 75 4.30 3.05 -22.55
C PRO A 75 2.86 3.40 -22.94
N GLU A 76 2.23 2.61 -23.82
CA GLU A 76 0.86 2.86 -24.27
C GLU A 76 -0.13 2.71 -23.11
N SER A 77 -0.03 1.61 -22.36
CA SER A 77 -0.87 1.39 -21.18
C SER A 77 -0.65 2.44 -20.08
N PHE A 78 0.60 2.90 -19.92
CA PHE A 78 0.94 3.97 -18.97
C PHE A 78 0.30 5.29 -19.40
N ALA A 79 0.41 5.66 -20.69
CA ALA A 79 -0.18 6.88 -21.22
C ALA A 79 -1.71 6.86 -21.10
N ALA A 80 -2.35 5.73 -21.41
CA ALA A 80 -3.79 5.52 -21.27
C ALA A 80 -4.26 5.69 -19.82
N ALA A 81 -3.57 5.05 -18.87
CA ALA A 81 -3.88 5.14 -17.46
C ALA A 81 -3.67 6.56 -16.90
N MET A 82 -2.55 7.21 -17.24
CA MET A 82 -2.26 8.57 -16.77
C MET A 82 -3.23 9.61 -17.34
N SER A 83 -3.68 9.43 -18.58
CA SER A 83 -4.64 10.34 -19.21
C SER A 83 -6.05 10.18 -18.65
N THR A 84 -6.51 8.93 -18.53
CA THR A 84 -7.85 8.60 -18.02
C THR A 84 -7.97 8.88 -16.52
N LEU A 85 -6.96 8.47 -15.74
CA LEU A 85 -6.96 8.52 -14.28
C LEU A 85 -6.14 9.69 -13.74
N VAL A 86 -6.04 10.79 -14.50
CA VAL A 86 -5.28 11.98 -14.12
C VAL A 86 -5.71 12.55 -12.76
N LEU A 87 -7.02 12.56 -12.47
CA LEU A 87 -7.57 13.10 -11.22
C LEU A 87 -7.15 12.29 -9.99
N PRO A 88 -7.41 10.98 -9.88
CA PRO A 88 -6.97 10.20 -8.74
C PRO A 88 -5.44 10.17 -8.61
N MET A 89 -4.70 10.11 -9.73
CA MET A 89 -3.23 10.22 -9.69
C MET A 89 -2.75 11.56 -9.12
N LEU A 90 -3.38 12.68 -9.52
CA LEU A 90 -3.07 14.01 -8.99
C LEU A 90 -3.38 14.11 -7.50
N PHE A 91 -4.53 13.59 -7.05
CA PHE A 91 -4.87 13.61 -5.63
C PHE A 91 -3.92 12.73 -4.81
N ALA A 92 -3.50 11.58 -5.33
CA ALA A 92 -2.48 10.75 -4.70
C ALA A 92 -1.14 11.50 -4.58
N LEU A 93 -0.72 12.20 -5.64
CA LEU A 93 0.49 13.02 -5.68
C LEU A 93 0.44 14.18 -4.67
N ILE A 94 -0.67 14.92 -4.64
CA ILE A 94 -0.89 15.98 -3.65
C ILE A 94 -0.76 15.42 -2.23
N GLY A 95 -1.36 14.25 -1.97
CA GLY A 95 -1.21 13.56 -0.70
C GLY A 95 0.26 13.26 -0.37
N ILE A 96 1.04 12.71 -1.30
CA ILE A 96 2.46 12.40 -1.09
C ILE A 96 3.26 13.68 -0.77
N VAL A 97 3.05 14.75 -1.53
CA VAL A 97 3.75 16.03 -1.35
C VAL A 97 3.38 16.65 0.00
N LEU A 98 2.09 16.73 0.33
CA LEU A 98 1.61 17.27 1.61
C LEU A 98 2.13 16.47 2.79
N ARG A 99 2.24 15.14 2.64
CA ARG A 99 2.78 14.26 3.67
C ARG A 99 4.25 14.54 3.94
N GLY A 100 5.08 14.59 2.89
CA GLY A 100 6.51 14.90 3.01
C GLY A 100 6.75 16.29 3.58
N ALA A 101 6.01 17.29 3.09
CA ALA A 101 6.06 18.66 3.61
C ALA A 101 5.69 18.72 5.10
N SER A 102 4.59 18.06 5.49
CA SER A 102 4.14 18.05 6.89
C SER A 102 5.13 17.36 7.81
N PHE A 103 5.75 16.26 7.36
CA PHE A 103 6.77 15.56 8.14
C PHE A 103 8.01 16.44 8.38
N ALA A 104 8.47 17.16 7.35
CA ALA A 104 9.57 18.11 7.48
C ALA A 104 9.20 19.30 8.38
N PHE A 105 8.11 20.00 8.08
CA PHE A 105 7.72 21.22 8.80
C PHE A 105 7.30 20.98 10.25
N ARG A 106 6.78 19.78 10.58
CA ARG A 106 6.48 19.40 11.96
C ARG A 106 7.71 19.41 12.86
N LYS A 107 8.91 19.12 12.33
CA LYS A 107 10.17 19.19 13.10
C LYS A 107 10.61 20.63 13.41
N TYR A 108 10.13 21.59 12.62
CA TYR A 108 10.48 23.01 12.74
C TYR A 108 9.33 23.87 13.27
N SER A 109 8.23 23.27 13.74
CA SER A 109 7.08 24.02 14.22
C SER A 109 7.39 24.74 15.54
N ALA A 110 7.27 26.08 15.54
CA ALA A 110 7.54 26.92 16.70
C ALA A 110 6.36 26.99 17.69
N THR A 111 5.15 26.65 17.24
CA THR A 111 3.93 26.75 18.05
C THR A 111 3.13 25.44 18.06
N LEU A 112 2.40 25.21 19.15
CA LEU A 112 1.47 24.08 19.30
C LEU A 112 0.37 24.08 18.23
N GLY A 113 -0.06 25.25 17.75
CA GLY A 113 -1.04 25.38 16.67
C GLY A 113 -0.51 24.88 15.32
N GLN A 114 0.72 25.25 14.97
CA GLN A 114 1.39 24.77 13.75
C GLN A 114 1.65 23.27 13.81
N ALA A 115 2.12 22.76 14.95
CA ALA A 115 2.33 21.32 15.14
C ALA A 115 1.03 20.52 14.93
N ARG A 116 -0.12 21.05 15.40
CA ARG A 116 -1.44 20.44 15.18
C ARG A 116 -1.86 20.51 13.71
N LEU A 117 -1.69 21.65 13.05
CA LEU A 117 -2.02 21.79 11.63
C LEU A 117 -1.23 20.77 10.78
N PHE A 118 0.08 20.70 10.96
CA PHE A 118 0.92 19.74 10.24
C PHE A 118 0.59 18.28 10.61
N GLY A 119 0.21 18.02 11.86
CA GLY A 119 -0.31 16.70 12.27
C GLY A 119 -1.59 16.32 11.51
N VAL A 120 -2.54 17.25 11.37
CA VAL A 120 -3.78 17.01 10.61
C VAL A 120 -3.49 16.82 9.13
N VAL A 121 -2.63 17.66 8.53
CA VAL A 121 -2.25 17.51 7.11
C VAL A 121 -1.53 16.18 6.87
N PHE A 122 -0.61 15.78 7.75
CA PHE A 122 0.06 14.48 7.69
C PHE A 122 -0.94 13.32 7.76
N ALA A 123 -1.88 13.38 8.68
CA ALA A 123 -2.90 12.36 8.85
C ALA A 123 -3.83 12.25 7.63
N VAL A 124 -4.36 13.37 7.15
CA VAL A 124 -5.30 13.41 6.02
C VAL A 124 -4.61 12.97 4.74
N SER A 125 -3.41 13.47 4.47
CA SER A 125 -2.61 13.03 3.31
C SER A 125 -2.29 11.54 3.34
N SER A 126 -2.06 10.97 4.53
CA SER A 126 -1.78 9.55 4.69
C SER A 126 -2.99 8.63 4.43
N ILE A 127 -4.20 9.19 4.37
CA ILE A 127 -5.43 8.48 3.97
C ILE A 127 -5.73 8.72 2.49
N ILE A 128 -5.58 9.96 2.03
CA ILE A 128 -5.83 10.37 0.64
C ILE A 128 -4.97 9.55 -0.34
N THR A 129 -3.66 9.46 -0.11
CA THR A 129 -2.77 8.75 -1.03
C THR A 129 -3.15 7.28 -1.25
N PRO A 130 -3.25 6.42 -0.22
CA PRO A 130 -3.62 5.03 -0.44
C PRO A 130 -5.03 4.89 -0.99
N PHE A 131 -5.97 5.76 -0.61
CA PHE A 131 -7.32 5.75 -1.18
C PHE A 131 -7.29 5.90 -2.69
N PHE A 132 -6.64 6.96 -3.20
CA PHE A 132 -6.63 7.22 -4.64
C PHE A 132 -5.76 6.23 -5.43
N LEU A 133 -4.69 5.69 -4.85
CA LEU A 133 -3.94 4.61 -5.47
C LEU A 133 -4.79 3.31 -5.55
N GLY A 134 -5.59 3.03 -4.52
CA GLY A 134 -6.53 1.92 -4.52
C GLY A 134 -7.68 2.12 -5.53
N THR A 135 -8.18 3.35 -5.70
CA THR A 135 -9.22 3.63 -6.72
C THR A 135 -8.67 3.48 -8.13
N VAL A 136 -7.41 3.85 -8.38
CA VAL A 136 -6.71 3.57 -9.65
C VAL A 136 -6.63 2.07 -9.91
N ALA A 137 -6.20 1.27 -8.93
CA ALA A 137 -6.14 -0.18 -9.06
C ALA A 137 -7.53 -0.78 -9.37
N GLY A 138 -8.57 -0.33 -8.66
CA GLY A 138 -9.94 -0.78 -8.92
C GLY A 138 -10.50 -0.31 -10.26
N ALA A 139 -10.10 0.87 -10.76
CA ALA A 139 -10.52 1.37 -12.07
C ALA A 139 -9.95 0.49 -13.19
N ILE A 140 -8.65 0.15 -13.10
CA ILE A 140 -7.98 -0.78 -13.99
C ILE A 140 -8.63 -2.17 -13.91
N ALA A 141 -8.88 -2.67 -12.69
CA ALA A 141 -9.47 -3.98 -12.48
C ALA A 141 -10.90 -4.11 -13.04
N SER A 142 -11.66 -3.02 -13.04
CA SER A 142 -13.02 -2.95 -13.59
C SER A 142 -13.07 -2.66 -15.10
N GLY A 143 -11.91 -2.59 -15.78
CA GLY A 143 -11.85 -2.36 -17.22
C GLY A 143 -12.33 -0.97 -17.67
N ARG A 144 -12.21 0.04 -16.80
CA ARG A 144 -12.66 1.42 -17.08
C ARG A 144 -11.55 2.34 -17.63
N VAL A 145 -10.45 1.77 -18.10
CA VAL A 145 -9.31 2.51 -18.66
C VAL A 145 -9.12 2.09 -20.12
N PRO A 146 -9.73 2.82 -21.07
CA PRO A 146 -9.58 2.54 -22.50
C PRO A 146 -8.13 2.65 -22.95
N ALA A 147 -7.68 1.80 -23.89
CA ALA A 147 -6.31 1.81 -24.39
C ALA A 147 -5.90 3.13 -25.08
N ASP A 148 -6.86 3.86 -25.65
CA ASP A 148 -6.64 5.15 -26.30
C ASP A 148 -6.55 6.33 -25.32
N GLY A 149 -6.78 6.08 -24.02
CA GLY A 149 -6.75 7.11 -22.97
C GLY A 149 -7.94 8.08 -22.99
N SER A 150 -9.01 7.76 -23.72
CA SER A 150 -10.20 8.61 -23.87
C SER A 150 -11.23 8.48 -22.74
N GLY A 151 -10.93 7.71 -21.70
CA GLY A 151 -11.87 7.46 -20.61
C GLY A 151 -12.27 8.72 -19.84
N ASP A 152 -13.50 8.73 -19.30
CA ASP A 152 -14.02 9.87 -18.54
C ASP A 152 -13.25 10.06 -17.23
N ARG A 153 -12.77 11.29 -16.98
CA ARG A 153 -11.88 11.58 -15.86
C ARG A 153 -12.51 11.38 -14.48
N TRP A 154 -13.84 11.35 -14.37
CA TRP A 154 -14.57 11.19 -13.12
C TRP A 154 -15.19 9.80 -13.01
N ALA A 155 -15.96 9.38 -14.00
CA ALA A 155 -16.69 8.11 -13.99
C ALA A 155 -15.75 6.89 -14.00
N SER A 156 -14.54 7.02 -14.57
CA SER A 156 -13.59 5.90 -14.63
C SER A 156 -13.13 5.40 -13.26
N TRP A 157 -13.21 6.23 -12.22
CA TRP A 157 -12.82 5.86 -10.85
C TRP A 157 -13.92 6.06 -9.79
N LEU A 158 -15.02 6.75 -10.11
CA LEU A 158 -16.20 6.89 -9.23
C LEU A 158 -17.20 5.74 -9.41
N ASN A 159 -16.71 4.51 -9.30
CA ASN A 159 -17.52 3.30 -9.39
C ASN A 159 -17.34 2.44 -8.13
N PRO A 160 -18.29 1.54 -7.81
CA PRO A 160 -18.22 0.73 -6.60
C PRO A 160 -16.88 0.00 -6.45
N THR A 161 -16.42 -0.70 -7.50
CA THR A 161 -15.15 -1.45 -7.44
C THR A 161 -13.94 -0.56 -7.11
N SER A 162 -13.81 0.60 -7.75
CA SER A 162 -12.76 1.58 -7.46
C SER A 162 -12.85 2.13 -6.06
N LEU A 163 -14.04 2.54 -5.61
CA LEU A 163 -14.23 3.09 -4.27
C LEU A 163 -13.89 2.05 -3.20
N PHE A 164 -14.34 0.80 -3.35
CA PHE A 164 -13.95 -0.30 -2.48
C PHE A 164 -12.44 -0.57 -2.54
N GLY A 165 -11.81 -0.51 -3.71
CA GLY A 165 -10.36 -0.61 -3.86
C GLY A 165 -9.62 0.43 -3.02
N GLY A 166 -10.09 1.68 -3.03
CA GLY A 166 -9.57 2.76 -2.18
C GLY A 166 -9.77 2.51 -0.69
N VAL A 167 -10.95 2.08 -0.27
CA VAL A 167 -11.23 1.76 1.15
C VAL A 167 -10.40 0.57 1.64
N ILE A 168 -10.24 -0.47 0.81
CA ILE A 168 -9.39 -1.63 1.11
C ILE A 168 -7.93 -1.17 1.25
N ALA A 169 -7.45 -0.28 0.37
CA ALA A 169 -6.09 0.25 0.46
C ALA A 169 -5.87 1.00 1.79
N ILE A 170 -6.80 1.86 2.22
CA ILE A 170 -6.72 2.50 3.54
C ILE A 170 -6.72 1.44 4.66
N GLY A 171 -7.67 0.50 4.62
CA GLY A 171 -7.86 -0.50 5.66
C GLY A 171 -6.64 -1.41 5.82
N THR A 172 -6.06 -1.86 4.71
CA THR A 172 -4.84 -2.70 4.71
C THR A 172 -3.63 -1.93 5.22
N CYS A 173 -3.47 -0.65 4.86
CA CYS A 173 -2.44 0.23 5.42
C CYS A 173 -2.61 0.37 6.93
N ALA A 174 -3.81 0.72 7.39
CA ALA A 174 -4.12 0.86 8.82
C ALA A 174 -3.94 -0.46 9.57
N PHE A 175 -4.34 -1.59 8.99
CA PHE A 175 -4.14 -2.91 9.59
C PHE A 175 -2.66 -3.22 9.81
N LEU A 176 -1.82 -3.05 8.77
CA LEU A 176 -0.37 -3.23 8.88
C LEU A 176 0.23 -2.30 9.93
N ALA A 177 -0.06 -1.00 9.85
CA ALA A 177 0.46 -0.02 10.80
C ALA A 177 0.08 -0.37 12.25
N GLY A 178 -1.17 -0.77 12.49
CA GLY A 178 -1.63 -1.15 13.83
C GLY A 178 -0.87 -2.36 14.40
N VAL A 179 -0.61 -3.38 13.57
CA VAL A 179 0.16 -4.57 13.98
C VAL A 179 1.61 -4.20 14.29
N PHE A 180 2.26 -3.39 13.44
CA PHE A 180 3.65 -2.99 13.62
C PHE A 180 3.83 -2.04 14.80
N LEU A 181 2.98 -1.02 14.93
CA LEU A 181 2.98 -0.09 16.06
C LEU A 181 2.73 -0.80 17.39
N ALA A 182 1.82 -1.79 17.44
CA ALA A 182 1.62 -2.59 18.64
C ALA A 182 2.87 -3.39 19.03
N ALA A 183 3.59 -3.94 18.05
CA ALA A 183 4.84 -4.65 18.28
C ALA A 183 5.98 -3.73 18.74
N ASP A 184 6.06 -2.52 18.18
CA ASP A 184 7.06 -1.52 18.57
C ASP A 184 6.76 -0.94 19.96
N ALA A 185 5.49 -0.62 20.26
CA ALA A 185 5.07 -0.19 21.60
C ALA A 185 5.40 -1.23 22.68
N TYR A 186 5.22 -2.51 22.36
CA TYR A 186 5.59 -3.62 23.25
C TYR A 186 7.10 -3.67 23.48
N ARG A 187 7.90 -3.49 22.41
CA ARG A 187 9.37 -3.48 22.47
C ARG A 187 9.90 -2.32 23.33
N SER A 188 9.33 -1.14 23.16
CA SER A 188 9.65 0.05 23.99
C SER A 188 9.06 0.00 25.40
N ARG A 189 8.54 -1.16 25.85
CA ARG A 189 7.97 -1.40 27.19
C ARG A 189 6.80 -0.46 27.56
N ARG A 190 6.07 0.06 26.58
CA ARG A 190 4.90 0.95 26.79
C ARG A 190 3.62 0.13 26.89
N THR A 191 3.39 -0.52 28.03
CA THR A 191 2.31 -1.51 28.21
C THR A 191 0.91 -0.95 27.94
N ARG A 192 0.61 0.27 28.39
CA ARG A 192 -0.69 0.92 28.15
C ARG A 192 -0.93 1.17 26.66
N LEU A 193 0.04 1.80 26.01
CA LEU A 193 -0.02 2.11 24.57
C LEU A 193 -0.13 0.84 23.72
N THR A 194 0.58 -0.22 24.11
CA THR A 194 0.52 -1.53 23.44
C THR A 194 -0.89 -2.10 23.46
N GLU A 195 -1.56 -2.04 24.62
CA GLU A 195 -2.92 -2.58 24.77
C GLU A 195 -3.96 -1.76 24.00
N ASP A 196 -3.81 -0.43 23.98
CA ASP A 196 -4.66 0.46 23.19
C ASP A 196 -4.50 0.21 21.68
N LEU A 197 -3.25 0.12 21.20
CA LEU A 197 -2.95 -0.20 19.81
C LEU A 197 -3.43 -1.59 19.42
N ARG A 198 -3.29 -2.58 20.31
CA ARG A 198 -3.80 -3.94 20.08
C ARG A 198 -5.31 -3.93 19.82
N ARG A 199 -6.09 -3.26 20.66
CA ARG A 199 -7.56 -3.20 20.51
C ARG A 199 -7.96 -2.50 19.21
N ARG A 200 -7.30 -1.39 18.88
CA ARG A 200 -7.54 -0.66 17.64
C ARG A 200 -7.14 -1.48 16.42
N ALA A 201 -5.99 -2.14 16.44
CA ALA A 201 -5.53 -3.01 15.35
C ALA A 201 -6.46 -4.20 15.13
N LEU A 202 -7.00 -4.81 16.20
CA LEU A 202 -8.02 -5.86 16.09
C LEU A 202 -9.30 -5.32 15.45
N ALA A 203 -9.79 -4.17 15.90
CA ALA A 203 -10.99 -3.54 15.32
C ALA A 203 -10.80 -3.20 13.84
N VAL A 204 -9.68 -2.55 13.49
CA VAL A 204 -9.31 -2.21 12.10
C VAL A 204 -9.17 -3.47 11.26
N GLY A 205 -8.57 -4.54 11.79
CA GLY A 205 -8.43 -5.79 11.05
C GLY A 205 -9.76 -6.49 10.79
N VAL A 206 -10.68 -6.51 11.77
CA VAL A 206 -12.04 -7.04 11.58
C VAL A 206 -12.81 -6.20 10.56
N VAL A 207 -12.80 -4.87 10.69
CA VAL A 207 -13.49 -3.96 9.75
C VAL A 207 -12.91 -4.12 8.35
N THR A 208 -11.59 -4.12 8.20
CA THR A 208 -10.92 -4.29 6.90
C THR A 208 -11.24 -5.64 6.29
N GLY A 209 -11.20 -6.72 7.07
CA GLY A 209 -11.61 -8.06 6.61
C GLY A 209 -13.05 -8.05 6.10
N SER A 210 -13.98 -7.50 6.88
CA SER A 210 -15.39 -7.36 6.47
C SER A 210 -15.55 -6.55 5.19
N VAL A 211 -14.81 -5.45 5.03
CA VAL A 211 -14.83 -4.63 3.80
C VAL A 211 -14.28 -5.41 2.61
N VAL A 212 -13.20 -6.18 2.76
CA VAL A 212 -12.65 -7.02 1.68
C VAL A 212 -13.67 -8.07 1.24
N PHE A 213 -14.38 -8.72 2.18
CA PHE A 213 -15.45 -9.66 1.83
C PHE A 213 -16.65 -8.95 1.19
N ALA A 214 -17.05 -7.78 1.71
CA ALA A 214 -18.13 -7.00 1.14
C ALA A 214 -17.82 -6.51 -0.28
N ALA A 215 -16.56 -6.19 -0.56
CA ALA A 215 -16.09 -5.78 -1.87
C ALA A 215 -16.18 -6.89 -2.94
N LEU A 216 -16.30 -8.16 -2.53
CA LEU A 216 -16.51 -9.23 -3.50
C LEU A 216 -17.82 -9.01 -4.26
N MET A 217 -18.87 -8.50 -3.62
CA MET A 217 -20.17 -8.26 -4.27
C MET A 217 -20.10 -7.26 -5.44
N PRO A 218 -19.56 -6.03 -5.30
CA PRO A 218 -19.37 -5.14 -6.43
C PRO A 218 -18.36 -5.67 -7.44
N ILE A 219 -17.30 -6.39 -7.02
CA ILE A 219 -16.34 -7.01 -7.96
C ILE A 219 -17.02 -8.04 -8.86
N LEU A 220 -17.92 -8.87 -8.31
CA LEU A 220 -18.70 -9.85 -9.08
C LEU A 220 -19.59 -9.20 -10.14
N GLN A 221 -20.05 -7.96 -9.90
CA GLN A 221 -20.97 -7.25 -10.79
C GLN A 221 -20.26 -6.36 -11.81
N ASP A 222 -19.26 -5.61 -11.37
CA ASP A 222 -18.57 -4.58 -12.16
C ASP A 222 -17.30 -5.09 -12.85
N ALA A 223 -16.70 -6.17 -12.38
CA ALA A 223 -15.37 -6.63 -12.81
C ALA A 223 -15.34 -8.16 -13.04
N PRO A 224 -16.06 -8.67 -14.06
CA PRO A 224 -16.22 -10.11 -14.28
C PRO A 224 -14.89 -10.84 -14.49
N VAL A 225 -13.95 -10.24 -15.24
CA VAL A 225 -12.62 -10.83 -15.46
C VAL A 225 -11.85 -11.01 -14.14
N LEU A 226 -11.92 -10.01 -13.25
CA LEU A 226 -11.29 -10.09 -11.94
C LEU A 226 -12.00 -11.10 -11.04
N SER A 227 -13.33 -11.12 -11.04
CA SER A 227 -14.16 -12.08 -10.33
C SER A 227 -13.79 -13.53 -10.65
N ASP A 228 -13.73 -13.86 -11.94
CA ASP A 228 -13.42 -15.20 -12.41
C ASP A 228 -11.97 -15.58 -12.07
N GLY A 229 -11.07 -14.58 -12.13
CA GLY A 229 -9.70 -14.73 -11.68
C GLY A 229 -9.59 -15.03 -10.18
N LEU A 230 -10.33 -14.30 -9.34
CA LEU A 230 -10.32 -14.44 -7.88
C LEU A 230 -10.96 -15.75 -7.41
N THR A 231 -11.99 -16.25 -8.10
CA THR A 231 -12.65 -17.52 -7.77
C THR A 231 -11.95 -18.73 -8.37
N GLY A 232 -11.19 -18.57 -9.45
CA GLY A 232 -10.35 -19.61 -10.04
C GLY A 232 -8.91 -19.56 -9.54
N ARG A 233 -8.03 -19.02 -10.38
CA ARG A 233 -6.56 -19.04 -10.21
C ARG A 233 -6.01 -18.31 -8.98
N ALA A 234 -6.65 -17.22 -8.56
CA ALA A 234 -6.24 -16.45 -7.38
C ALA A 234 -6.97 -16.91 -6.10
N ALA A 235 -7.85 -17.90 -6.16
CA ALA A 235 -8.55 -18.42 -4.98
C ALA A 235 -7.59 -18.88 -3.85
N PRO A 236 -6.45 -19.55 -4.14
CA PRO A 236 -5.47 -19.87 -3.09
C PRO A 236 -4.92 -18.64 -2.37
N LEU A 237 -4.76 -17.50 -3.07
CA LEU A 237 -4.28 -16.25 -2.48
C LEU A 237 -5.36 -15.58 -1.63
N VAL A 238 -6.63 -15.65 -2.03
CA VAL A 238 -7.77 -15.17 -1.23
C VAL A 238 -7.85 -15.96 0.08
N VAL A 239 -7.76 -17.29 0.01
CA VAL A 239 -7.76 -18.17 1.18
C VAL A 239 -6.53 -17.90 2.07
N LEU A 240 -5.34 -17.80 1.46
CA LEU A 240 -4.11 -17.48 2.19
C LEU A 240 -4.20 -16.13 2.90
N SER A 241 -4.80 -15.13 2.25
CA SER A 241 -5.03 -13.82 2.85
C SER A 241 -5.97 -13.90 4.05
N ALA A 242 -7.11 -14.57 3.90
CA ALA A 242 -8.08 -14.75 4.97
C ALA A 242 -7.49 -15.51 6.17
N MET A 243 -6.77 -16.61 5.91
CA MET A 243 -6.10 -17.41 6.94
C MET A 243 -5.01 -16.60 7.65
N SER A 244 -4.19 -15.86 6.91
CA SER A 244 -3.11 -15.05 7.47
C SER A 244 -3.65 -13.83 8.23
N GLY A 245 -4.73 -13.21 7.75
CA GLY A 245 -5.45 -12.16 8.46
C GLY A 245 -6.01 -12.67 9.79
N ALA A 246 -6.71 -13.81 9.76
CA ALA A 246 -7.23 -14.46 10.97
C ALA A 246 -6.11 -14.85 11.95
N ALA A 247 -5.01 -15.44 11.44
CA ALA A 247 -3.84 -15.79 12.25
C ALA A 247 -3.23 -14.55 12.93
N THR A 248 -3.15 -13.43 12.20
CA THR A 248 -2.68 -12.14 12.76
C THR A 248 -3.59 -11.67 13.90
N LEU A 249 -4.90 -11.70 13.71
CA LEU A 249 -5.87 -11.30 14.73
C LEU A 249 -5.77 -12.20 15.97
N VAL A 250 -5.64 -13.51 15.79
CA VAL A 250 -5.46 -14.47 16.89
C VAL A 250 -4.15 -14.23 17.63
N LEU A 251 -3.04 -13.97 16.92
CA LEU A 251 -1.75 -13.68 17.54
C LEU A 251 -1.76 -12.35 18.31
N LEU A 252 -2.39 -11.30 17.76
CA LEU A 252 -2.62 -10.05 18.47
C LEU A 252 -3.48 -10.27 19.72
N TRP A 253 -4.54 -11.06 19.62
CA TRP A 253 -5.40 -11.39 20.76
C TRP A 253 -4.64 -12.15 21.86
N ARG A 254 -3.77 -13.09 21.46
CA ARG A 254 -2.84 -13.82 22.35
C ARG A 254 -1.60 -13.02 22.76
N ARG A 255 -1.52 -11.72 22.44
CA ARG A 255 -0.42 -10.80 22.79
C ARG A 255 0.96 -11.24 22.26
N ARG A 256 1.00 -11.97 21.14
CA ARG A 256 2.22 -12.38 20.43
C ARG A 256 2.56 -11.39 19.32
N TYR A 257 2.87 -10.14 19.69
CA TYR A 257 2.97 -9.01 18.74
C TYR A 257 4.06 -9.17 17.67
N ALA A 258 5.26 -9.60 18.05
CA ALA A 258 6.36 -9.77 17.10
C ALA A 258 6.04 -10.81 16.02
N ALA A 259 5.39 -11.91 16.42
CA ALA A 259 4.97 -12.98 15.52
C ALA A 259 3.79 -12.56 14.63
N ALA A 260 2.90 -11.68 15.11
CA ALA A 260 1.74 -11.19 14.36
C ALA A 260 2.12 -10.40 13.10
N ARG A 261 3.32 -9.79 13.04
CA ARG A 261 3.79 -9.03 11.87
C ARG A 261 3.90 -9.88 10.60
N TRP A 262 4.42 -11.10 10.71
CA TRP A 262 4.63 -11.99 9.57
C TRP A 262 3.33 -12.36 8.83
N PRO A 263 2.30 -12.92 9.49
CA PRO A 263 1.04 -13.19 8.82
C PRO A 263 0.31 -11.91 8.39
N ALA A 264 0.55 -10.75 9.03
CA ALA A 264 -0.02 -9.48 8.56
C ALA A 264 0.55 -9.08 7.20
N VAL A 265 1.87 -9.19 7.04
CA VAL A 265 2.57 -8.96 5.78
C VAL A 265 2.08 -9.93 4.71
N VAL A 266 1.99 -11.23 5.04
CA VAL A 266 1.47 -12.24 4.12
C VAL A 266 0.02 -11.96 3.72
N ALA A 267 -0.82 -11.53 4.66
CA ALA A 267 -2.23 -11.23 4.38
C ALA A 267 -2.35 -10.11 3.34
N VAL A 268 -1.66 -8.97 3.55
CA VAL A 268 -1.72 -7.84 2.61
C VAL A 268 -1.04 -8.17 1.29
N ALA A 269 0.13 -8.81 1.31
CA ALA A 269 0.79 -9.25 0.08
C ALA A 269 -0.10 -10.19 -0.73
N SER A 270 -0.86 -11.07 -0.07
CA SER A 270 -1.79 -12.00 -0.73
C SER A 270 -3.03 -11.29 -1.28
N VAL A 271 -3.57 -10.27 -0.61
CA VAL A 271 -4.68 -9.45 -1.17
C VAL A 271 -4.22 -8.78 -2.47
N VAL A 272 -3.09 -8.07 -2.42
CA VAL A 272 -2.57 -7.34 -3.58
C VAL A 272 -2.20 -8.32 -4.69
N SER A 273 -1.50 -9.42 -4.36
CA SER A 273 -1.16 -10.47 -5.33
C SER A 273 -2.38 -11.15 -5.93
N GLY A 274 -3.45 -11.33 -5.14
CA GLY A 274 -4.72 -11.86 -5.61
C GLY A 274 -5.33 -11.00 -6.70
N TRP A 275 -5.24 -9.68 -6.58
CA TRP A 275 -5.65 -8.75 -7.65
C TRP A 275 -4.81 -8.95 -8.93
N GLY A 276 -3.48 -8.92 -8.84
CA GLY A 276 -2.61 -9.09 -10.02
C GLY A 276 -2.76 -10.45 -10.71
N VAL A 277 -2.80 -11.53 -9.92
CA VAL A 277 -3.02 -12.89 -10.44
C VAL A 277 -4.45 -13.06 -10.95
N GLY A 278 -5.42 -12.36 -10.37
CA GLY A 278 -6.82 -12.36 -10.80
C GLY A 278 -7.02 -11.71 -12.17
N GLN A 279 -6.35 -10.59 -12.44
CA GLN A 279 -6.51 -9.89 -13.73
C GLN A 279 -5.55 -10.35 -14.83
N TYR A 280 -4.52 -11.15 -14.53
CA TYR A 280 -3.59 -11.70 -15.54
C TYR A 280 -4.37 -12.34 -16.74
N PRO A 281 -3.88 -12.35 -17.98
CA PRO A 281 -2.69 -11.68 -18.51
C PRO A 281 -2.94 -10.20 -18.84
N TRP A 282 -4.01 -9.58 -18.35
CA TRP A 282 -4.36 -8.21 -18.68
C TRP A 282 -3.51 -7.20 -17.91
N LEU A 283 -3.03 -6.19 -18.63
CA LEU A 283 -2.43 -5.01 -18.03
C LEU A 283 -3.49 -3.91 -17.86
N LEU A 284 -4.30 -3.69 -18.89
CA LEU A 284 -5.58 -2.97 -18.82
C LEU A 284 -6.70 -3.97 -19.16
N VAL A 285 -7.59 -4.22 -18.20
CA VAL A 285 -8.61 -5.27 -18.31
C VAL A 285 -9.57 -4.99 -19.47
N GLY A 286 -9.67 -5.94 -20.40
CA GLY A 286 -10.56 -5.84 -21.56
C GLY A 286 -9.99 -5.05 -22.75
N GLU A 287 -8.80 -4.48 -22.61
CA GLU A 287 -8.23 -3.53 -23.57
C GLU A 287 -6.89 -4.01 -24.12
N VAL A 288 -5.89 -4.22 -23.25
CA VAL A 288 -4.55 -4.67 -23.65
C VAL A 288 -3.95 -5.68 -22.68
N THR A 289 -3.43 -6.76 -23.23
CA THR A 289 -2.66 -7.76 -22.47
C THR A 289 -1.22 -7.31 -22.23
N ILE A 290 -0.51 -7.95 -21.30
CA ILE A 290 0.92 -7.71 -21.03
C ILE A 290 1.76 -7.92 -22.30
N GLY A 291 1.38 -8.87 -23.15
CA GLY A 291 2.05 -9.16 -24.42
C GLY A 291 1.89 -8.02 -25.42
N GLU A 292 0.67 -7.52 -25.58
CA GLU A 292 0.33 -6.46 -26.54
C GLU A 292 0.85 -5.10 -26.12
N ALA A 293 0.82 -4.79 -24.82
CA ALA A 293 1.29 -3.52 -24.29
C ALA A 293 2.81 -3.40 -24.22
N ALA A 294 3.55 -4.48 -24.49
CA ALA A 294 5.00 -4.52 -24.34
C ALA A 294 5.70 -3.64 -25.39
N GLY A 295 6.61 -2.78 -24.93
CA GLY A 295 7.53 -2.06 -25.80
C GLY A 295 8.60 -2.95 -26.46
N ALA A 296 9.60 -2.32 -27.07
CA ALA A 296 10.63 -3.04 -27.83
C ALA A 296 11.39 -4.09 -26.98
N PRO A 297 11.75 -5.26 -27.53
CA PRO A 297 12.44 -6.32 -26.80
C PRO A 297 13.77 -5.88 -26.16
N ALA A 298 14.52 -4.98 -26.83
CA ALA A 298 15.76 -4.42 -26.30
C ALA A 298 15.51 -3.60 -25.01
N THR A 299 14.41 -2.86 -24.95
CA THR A 299 13.99 -2.12 -23.76
C THR A 299 13.64 -3.07 -22.62
N MET A 300 12.93 -4.16 -22.89
CA MET A 300 12.60 -5.18 -21.88
C MET A 300 13.85 -5.82 -21.27
N GLN A 301 14.83 -6.17 -22.09
CA GLN A 301 16.11 -6.69 -21.61
C GLN A 301 16.85 -5.67 -20.75
N GLY A 302 16.92 -4.41 -21.21
CA GLY A 302 17.52 -3.32 -20.44
C GLY A 302 16.85 -3.12 -19.08
N LEU A 303 15.51 -3.19 -19.03
CA LEU A 303 14.75 -3.10 -17.78
C LEU A 303 15.06 -4.25 -16.83
N LEU A 304 15.17 -5.49 -17.31
CA LEU A 304 15.53 -6.63 -16.47
C LEU A 304 16.95 -6.52 -15.91
N VAL A 305 17.90 -6.00 -16.70
CA VAL A 305 19.25 -5.70 -16.22
C VAL A 305 19.20 -4.62 -15.13
N ALA A 306 18.44 -3.54 -15.35
CA ALA A 306 18.27 -2.48 -14.37
C ALA A 306 17.63 -2.99 -13.08
N VAL A 307 16.61 -3.86 -13.16
CA VAL A 307 16.00 -4.54 -12.01
C VAL A 307 17.03 -5.39 -11.27
N GLY A 308 17.83 -6.17 -11.98
CA GLY A 308 18.92 -6.97 -11.39
C GLY A 308 19.93 -6.11 -10.63
N LEU A 309 20.35 -4.99 -11.23
CA LEU A 309 21.24 -4.03 -10.58
C LEU A 309 20.58 -3.37 -9.35
N ALA A 310 19.31 -2.98 -9.45
CA ALA A 310 18.56 -2.41 -8.33
C ALA A 310 18.44 -3.41 -7.17
N ILE A 311 18.21 -4.70 -7.46
CA ILE A 311 18.18 -5.76 -6.44
C ILE A 311 19.51 -5.81 -5.68
N VAL A 312 20.64 -5.76 -6.38
CA VAL A 312 21.97 -5.85 -5.78
C VAL A 312 22.35 -4.57 -5.02
N LEU A 313 21.98 -3.40 -5.53
CA LEU A 313 22.40 -2.12 -4.97
C LEU A 313 21.45 -1.56 -3.91
N VAL A 314 20.15 -1.81 -4.02
CA VAL A 314 19.12 -1.18 -3.17
C VAL A 314 18.67 -2.10 -2.04
N LEU A 315 18.49 -3.40 -2.30
CA LEU A 315 17.96 -4.31 -1.28
C LEU A 315 18.90 -4.52 -0.09
N PRO A 316 20.23 -4.68 -0.24
CA PRO A 316 21.10 -4.90 0.92
C PRO A 316 21.13 -3.69 1.88
N PRO A 317 21.28 -2.43 1.41
CA PRO A 317 21.15 -1.26 2.29
C PRO A 317 19.77 -1.15 2.93
N LEU A 318 18.69 -1.44 2.20
CA LEU A 318 17.33 -1.43 2.74
C LEU A 318 17.14 -2.49 3.83
N ALA A 319 17.63 -3.71 3.61
CA ALA A 319 17.58 -4.78 4.59
C ALA A 319 18.42 -4.43 5.84
N TYR A 320 19.57 -3.80 5.65
CA TYR A 320 20.39 -3.31 6.74
C TYR A 320 19.68 -2.21 7.54
N LEU A 321 19.05 -1.25 6.87
CA LEU A 321 18.22 -0.21 7.49
C LEU A 321 17.10 -0.82 8.32
N LEU A 322 16.33 -1.76 7.76
CA LEU A 322 15.24 -2.45 8.47
C LEU A 322 15.76 -3.26 9.66
N ARG A 323 16.93 -3.87 9.54
CA ARG A 323 17.57 -4.59 10.66
C ARG A 323 17.96 -3.64 11.79
N LEU A 324 18.49 -2.46 11.47
CA LEU A 324 18.87 -1.45 12.46
C LEU A 324 17.65 -0.88 13.18
N THR A 325 16.61 -0.47 12.43
CA THR A 325 15.40 0.11 13.02
C THR A 325 14.60 -0.90 13.85
N GLN A 326 14.76 -2.20 13.58
CA GLN A 326 14.15 -3.26 14.37
C GLN A 326 14.97 -3.73 15.58
N SER A 327 16.14 -3.17 15.83
CA SER A 327 16.98 -3.52 16.99
C SER A 327 16.48 -2.90 18.30
N ASP A 328 16.77 -3.55 19.43
CA ASP A 328 16.48 -3.01 20.77
C ASP A 328 17.28 -1.73 21.06
N ALA A 329 18.46 -1.58 20.45
CA ALA A 329 19.28 -0.39 20.58
C ALA A 329 18.58 0.85 19.99
N TRP A 330 17.95 0.70 18.81
CA TRP A 330 17.17 1.77 18.19
C TRP A 330 15.91 2.09 19.01
N ALA A 331 15.19 1.08 19.50
CA ALA A 331 13.95 1.32 20.24
C ALA A 331 14.13 2.11 21.57
N ASN A 332 15.37 2.21 22.07
CA ASN A 332 15.72 2.87 23.33
C ASN A 332 16.59 4.13 23.15
N SER A 333 16.93 4.52 21.92
CA SER A 333 17.60 5.79 21.60
C SER A 333 16.63 6.95 21.50
#